data_AF-A0A956LNK3-F1
#
_entry.id   AF-A0A956LNK3-F1
#
_cell.length_a   1.000
_cell.length_b   1.000
_cell.length_c   1.000
_cell.angle_alpha   90.00
_cell.angle_beta   90.00
_cell.angle_gamma   90.00
#
_symmetry.space_group_name_H-M   'P 1'
#
loop_
_entity.id
_entity.type
_entity.pdbx_description
1 polymer ?
#
loop_
_entity_poly.entity_id
_entity_poly.type
_entity_poly.pdbx_seq_one_letter_code
_entity_poly.pdbx_strand_id
1 'polypeptide(L)'
;RGELARATCAVAWRRDGYYADVPERRFWGDYGVCLEPGRYTWHYLAASGQLLSAARVDDEDSRPAQRQALRDALGSSEAALLANQRGQLHPEQARRLLLRRLLREALWLLLVGVTPLLLAALVASADPISEVWWLVSLLAGVGLWLSVRVARRVMDVIRDVRGGAVARHSGRAQKRIETRTTVVEGKAHTTVQSRLMIGERAFEHSRALYNALLPGAAYTVYFGPRTEVIVGVELADAAADDAVA
;
A
#
# COMPACT_ATOMS: atom_id res chain seq x y z
N ARG A 1 -10.79 38.08 -15.44
CA ARG A 1 -11.54 37.89 -14.18
C ARG A 1 -11.99 36.44 -14.16
N GLY A 2 -11.62 35.65 -13.15
CA GLY A 2 -12.07 34.25 -13.05
C GLY A 2 -13.46 34.21 -12.41
N GLU A 3 -14.42 33.56 -13.05
CA GLU A 3 -15.74 33.31 -12.45
C GLU A 3 -15.64 32.20 -11.41
N LEU A 4 -16.22 32.43 -10.24
CA LEU A 4 -16.31 31.45 -9.16
C LEU A 4 -17.53 30.58 -9.42
N ALA A 5 -17.32 29.27 -9.57
CA ALA A 5 -18.39 28.28 -9.66
C ALA A 5 -18.56 27.54 -8.34
N ARG A 6 -19.79 27.08 -8.09
CA ARG A 6 -20.16 26.29 -6.92
C ARG A 6 -20.95 25.06 -7.36
N ALA A 7 -20.62 23.91 -6.79
CA ALA A 7 -21.38 22.69 -7.03
C ALA A 7 -21.44 21.82 -5.76
N THR A 8 -22.57 21.13 -5.57
CA THR A 8 -22.73 20.16 -4.48
C THR A 8 -22.75 18.76 -5.06
N CYS A 9 -21.81 17.91 -4.66
CA CYS A 9 -21.73 16.53 -5.12
C CYS A 9 -21.16 15.61 -4.04
N ALA A 10 -21.38 14.30 -4.22
CA ALA A 10 -20.84 13.28 -3.34
C ALA A 10 -19.40 12.94 -3.71
N VAL A 11 -18.56 12.80 -2.68
CA VAL A 11 -17.24 12.19 -2.77
C VAL A 11 -17.41 10.69 -2.70
N ALA A 12 -16.96 9.98 -3.74
CA ALA A 12 -16.98 8.54 -3.80
C ALA A 12 -15.57 7.98 -3.96
N TRP A 13 -15.32 6.84 -3.32
CA TRP A 13 -14.11 6.05 -3.54
C TRP A 13 -14.16 5.39 -4.92
N ARG A 14 -13.08 5.52 -5.71
CA ARG A 14 -12.92 4.76 -6.97
C ARG A 14 -11.48 4.33 -7.14
N ARG A 15 -11.24 3.03 -7.34
CA ARG A 15 -9.92 2.41 -7.62
C ARG A 15 -8.86 2.69 -6.54
N ASP A 16 -8.26 3.87 -6.55
CA ASP A 16 -7.10 4.25 -5.74
C ASP A 16 -7.25 5.61 -5.04
N GLY A 17 -8.41 6.26 -5.13
CA GLY A 17 -8.61 7.55 -4.47
C GLY A 17 -10.08 7.98 -4.33
N TYR A 18 -10.26 9.11 -3.67
CA TYR A 18 -11.54 9.82 -3.56
C TYR A 18 -11.72 10.76 -4.74
N TYR A 19 -12.90 10.70 -5.35
CA TYR A 19 -13.28 11.51 -6.50
C TYR A 19 -14.61 12.20 -6.26
N ALA A 20 -14.72 13.41 -6.77
CA ALA A 20 -15.96 14.15 -6.85
C ALA A 20 -16.29 14.40 -8.32
N ASP A 21 -17.41 13.84 -8.78
CA ASP A 21 -17.95 14.13 -10.11
C ASP A 21 -18.85 15.37 -9.98
N VAL A 22 -18.35 16.51 -10.47
CA VAL A 22 -19.08 17.78 -10.57
C VAL A 22 -19.63 17.89 -12.01
N PRO A 23 -20.73 18.61 -12.27
CA PRO A 23 -21.17 18.84 -13.64
C PRO A 23 -19.99 19.33 -14.50
N GLU A 24 -19.75 18.63 -15.62
CA GLU A 24 -18.71 18.92 -16.61
C GLU A 24 -17.24 18.68 -16.18
N ARG A 25 -16.96 18.31 -14.92
CA ARG A 25 -15.57 18.11 -14.43
C ARG A 25 -15.44 17.05 -13.35
N ARG A 26 -14.29 16.38 -13.33
CA ARG A 26 -13.91 15.47 -12.25
C ARG A 26 -12.79 16.09 -11.42
N PHE A 27 -13.02 16.21 -10.12
CA PHE A 27 -11.98 16.59 -9.17
C PHE A 27 -11.34 15.33 -8.58
N TRP A 28 -10.02 15.32 -8.54
CA TRP A 28 -9.23 14.30 -7.89
C TRP A 28 -8.45 14.92 -6.74
N GLY A 29 -8.54 14.33 -5.54
CA GLY A 29 -7.64 14.66 -4.46
C GLY A 29 -6.24 14.13 -4.79
N ASP A 30 -5.32 15.03 -5.13
CA ASP A 30 -3.91 14.67 -5.23
C ASP A 30 -3.36 14.31 -3.84
N TYR A 31 -2.17 13.70 -3.80
CA TYR A 31 -1.54 13.24 -2.55
C TYR A 31 -1.55 14.30 -1.45
N GLY A 32 -2.39 14.12 -0.43
CA GLY A 32 -2.48 14.99 0.74
C GLY A 32 -3.90 15.45 1.07
N VAL A 33 -4.79 15.57 0.08
CA VAL A 33 -6.19 15.95 0.34
C VAL A 33 -7.02 14.69 0.60
N CYS A 34 -7.17 14.34 1.88
CA CYS A 34 -7.92 13.17 2.31
C CYS A 34 -9.33 13.61 2.69
N LEU A 35 -10.24 13.63 1.72
CA LEU A 35 -11.65 13.91 1.99
C LEU A 35 -12.33 12.65 2.51
N GLU A 36 -13.20 12.84 3.49
CA GLU A 36 -14.06 11.78 3.97
C GLU A 36 -15.13 11.47 2.90
N PRO A 37 -15.63 10.22 2.82
CA PRO A 37 -16.82 9.95 2.02
C PRO A 37 -17.99 10.82 2.52
N GLY A 38 -18.72 11.45 1.60
CA GLY A 38 -19.86 12.30 1.97
C GLY A 38 -20.19 13.34 0.91
N ARG A 39 -21.16 14.21 1.20
CA ARG A 39 -21.57 15.30 0.30
C ARG A 39 -20.82 16.57 0.65
N TYR A 40 -20.26 17.20 -0.38
CA TYR A 40 -19.47 18.43 -0.26
C TYR A 40 -20.00 19.51 -1.19
N THR A 41 -19.97 20.75 -0.72
CA THR A 41 -20.05 21.96 -1.53
C THR A 41 -18.63 22.34 -1.95
N TRP A 42 -18.38 22.33 -3.25
CA TRP A 42 -17.10 22.66 -3.86
C TRP A 42 -17.15 24.08 -4.40
N HIS A 43 -16.11 24.87 -4.13
CA HIS A 43 -15.88 26.17 -4.73
C HIS A 43 -14.63 26.10 -5.60
N TYR A 44 -14.75 26.44 -6.87
CA TYR A 44 -13.66 26.33 -7.83
C TYR A 44 -13.74 27.44 -8.89
N LEU A 45 -12.62 27.71 -9.56
CA LEU A 45 -12.59 28.65 -10.68
C LEU A 45 -13.17 27.98 -11.94
N ALA A 46 -14.22 28.54 -12.54
CA ALA A 46 -14.94 27.92 -13.65
C ALA A 46 -14.04 27.67 -14.88
N ALA A 47 -13.19 28.64 -15.21
CA ALA A 47 -12.29 28.59 -16.37
C ALA A 47 -11.18 27.54 -16.19
N SER A 48 -10.44 27.59 -15.08
CA SER A 48 -9.29 26.69 -14.85
C SER A 48 -9.68 25.35 -14.24
N GLY A 49 -10.82 25.27 -13.55
CA GLY A 49 -11.17 24.11 -12.71
C GLY A 49 -10.31 24.00 -11.46
N GLN A 50 -9.61 25.06 -11.06
CA GLN A 50 -8.81 25.02 -9.84
C GLN A 50 -9.73 25.00 -8.62
N LEU A 51 -9.59 23.97 -7.79
CA LEU A 51 -10.28 23.86 -6.52
C LEU A 51 -9.78 24.94 -5.54
N LEU A 52 -10.71 25.70 -4.96
CA LEU A 52 -10.42 26.72 -3.96
C LEU A 52 -10.77 26.24 -2.55
N SER A 53 -11.94 25.61 -2.40
CA SER A 53 -12.37 25.04 -1.12
C SER A 53 -13.42 23.94 -1.33
N ALA A 54 -13.52 23.05 -0.35
CA ALA A 54 -14.59 22.06 -0.24
C ALA A 54 -15.11 22.05 1.20
N ALA A 55 -16.42 22.23 1.38
CA ALA A 55 -17.08 22.19 2.68
C ALA A 55 -18.08 21.03 2.72
N ARG A 56 -18.01 20.20 3.75
CA ARG A 56 -18.96 19.09 3.93
C ARG A 56 -20.35 19.66 4.20
N VAL A 57 -21.37 19.11 3.55
CA VAL A 57 -22.77 19.60 3.62
C VAL A 57 -23.57 18.87 4.68
N ASP A 58 -23.35 17.56 4.78
CA ASP A 58 -24.16 16.68 5.62
C ASP A 58 -23.26 15.91 6.60
N ASP A 59 -23.70 15.81 7.86
CA ASP A 59 -23.15 14.93 8.91
C ASP A 59 -23.68 13.49 8.80
N GLU A 60 -24.07 13.08 7.59
CA GLU A 60 -24.48 11.70 7.33
C GLU A 60 -23.36 10.75 7.76
N ASP A 61 -23.73 9.63 8.41
CA ASP A 61 -22.76 8.66 8.89
C ASP A 61 -21.93 8.12 7.71
N SER A 62 -20.67 8.57 7.63
CA SER A 62 -19.75 8.19 6.56
C SER A 62 -19.11 6.83 6.80
N ARG A 63 -19.34 6.20 7.96
CA ARG A 63 -18.74 4.91 8.33
C ARG A 63 -19.02 3.79 7.32
N PRO A 64 -20.23 3.59 6.79
CA PRO A 64 -20.48 2.52 5.81
C PRO A 64 -19.70 2.73 4.51
N ALA A 65 -19.68 3.97 3.99
CA ALA A 65 -18.93 4.32 2.79
C ALA A 65 -17.42 4.20 3.00
N GLN A 66 -16.92 4.61 4.17
CA GLN A 66 -15.51 4.48 4.54
C GLN A 66 -15.11 3.01 4.69
N ARG A 67 -15.95 2.18 5.31
CA ARG A 67 -15.74 0.73 5.42
C ARG A 67 -15.66 0.08 4.04
N GLN A 68 -16.53 0.47 3.11
CA GLN A 68 -16.50 -0.01 1.74
C GLN A 68 -15.22 0.43 1.02
N ALA A 69 -14.81 1.69 1.15
CA ALA A 69 -13.57 2.21 0.56
C ALA A 69 -12.32 1.44 1.04
N LEU A 70 -12.22 1.15 2.34
CA LEU A 70 -11.13 0.35 2.90
C LEU A 70 -11.10 -1.07 2.36
N ARG A 71 -12.28 -1.71 2.24
CA ARG A 71 -12.42 -3.04 1.63
C ARG A 71 -11.96 -3.04 0.18
N ASP A 72 -12.39 -2.07 -0.61
CA ASP A 72 -12.02 -1.95 -2.02
C ASP A 72 -10.52 -1.68 -2.19
N ALA A 73 -9.94 -0.80 -1.35
CA ALA A 73 -8.52 -0.48 -1.36
C ALA A 73 -7.61 -1.69 -1.03
N LEU A 74 -8.08 -2.57 -0.15
CA LEU A 74 -7.42 -3.85 0.18
C LEU A 74 -7.79 -4.97 -0.80
N GLY A 75 -8.87 -4.79 -1.56
CA GLY A 75 -9.58 -5.83 -2.30
C GLY A 75 -10.12 -6.94 -1.39
N SER A 76 -10.51 -6.63 -0.16
CA SER A 76 -10.98 -7.62 0.83
C SER A 76 -12.50 -7.80 0.75
N SER A 77 -12.95 -9.05 0.79
CA SER A 77 -14.36 -9.39 0.98
C SER A 77 -14.80 -9.17 2.43
N GLU A 78 -16.11 -9.13 2.67
CA GLU A 78 -16.67 -9.02 4.02
C GLU A 78 -16.35 -10.25 4.87
N ALA A 79 -16.47 -11.43 4.26
CA ALA A 79 -16.10 -12.70 4.87
C ALA A 79 -14.63 -12.70 5.32
N ALA A 80 -13.74 -12.09 4.52
CA ALA A 80 -12.35 -11.94 4.90
C ALA A 80 -12.14 -11.00 6.11
N LEU A 81 -12.91 -9.90 6.19
CA LEU A 81 -12.85 -9.03 7.37
C LEU A 81 -13.36 -9.74 8.63
N LEU A 82 -14.46 -10.49 8.54
CA LEU A 82 -14.98 -11.29 9.66
C LEU A 82 -13.99 -12.38 10.10
N ALA A 83 -13.26 -12.99 9.16
CA ALA A 83 -12.19 -13.93 9.48
C ALA A 83 -11.05 -13.22 10.24
N ASN A 84 -10.62 -12.05 9.77
CA ASN A 84 -9.56 -11.27 10.43
C ASN A 84 -9.93 -10.89 11.87
N GLN A 85 -11.18 -10.49 12.11
CA GLN A 85 -11.70 -10.17 13.45
C GLN A 85 -11.60 -11.36 14.42
N ARG A 86 -11.67 -12.60 13.90
CA ARG A 86 -11.44 -13.85 14.67
C ARG A 86 -9.96 -14.24 14.77
N GLY A 87 -9.05 -13.39 14.30
CA GLY A 87 -7.62 -13.67 14.25
C GLY A 87 -7.24 -14.69 13.17
N GLN A 88 -8.07 -14.88 12.15
CA GLN A 88 -7.89 -15.88 11.10
C GLN A 88 -7.71 -15.25 9.72
N LEU A 89 -6.81 -15.81 8.92
CA LEU A 89 -6.55 -15.38 7.55
C LEU A 89 -7.54 -16.06 6.60
N HIS A 90 -8.24 -15.27 5.78
CA HIS A 90 -9.16 -15.82 4.80
C HIS A 90 -8.41 -16.50 3.63
N PRO A 91 -8.92 -17.62 3.06
CA PRO A 91 -8.25 -18.32 1.95
C PRO A 91 -7.97 -17.43 0.73
N GLU A 92 -8.85 -16.48 0.42
CA GLU A 92 -8.66 -15.52 -0.67
C GLU A 92 -7.47 -14.58 -0.43
N GLN A 93 -7.30 -14.09 0.81
CA GLN A 93 -6.16 -13.26 1.19
C GLN A 93 -4.87 -14.09 1.17
N ALA A 94 -4.91 -15.31 1.71
CA ALA A 94 -3.78 -16.24 1.68
C ALA A 94 -3.29 -16.50 0.25
N ARG A 95 -4.21 -16.83 -0.67
CA ARG A 95 -3.89 -17.02 -2.09
C ARG A 95 -3.31 -15.77 -2.72
N ARG A 96 -3.87 -14.58 -2.43
CA ARG A 96 -3.38 -13.31 -2.98
C ARG A 96 -1.98 -12.95 -2.47
N LEU A 97 -1.74 -13.13 -1.16
CA LEU A 97 -0.44 -12.90 -0.54
C LEU A 97 0.62 -13.83 -1.14
N LEU A 98 0.30 -15.13 -1.24
CA LEU A 98 1.18 -16.11 -1.86
C LEU A 98 1.45 -15.76 -3.32
N LEU A 99 0.43 -15.54 -4.15
CA LEU A 99 0.63 -15.24 -5.57
C LEU A 99 1.44 -13.97 -5.80
N ARG A 100 1.08 -12.85 -5.15
CA ARG A 100 1.80 -11.58 -5.32
C ARG A 100 3.25 -11.68 -4.86
N ARG A 101 3.50 -12.34 -3.73
CA ARG A 101 4.85 -12.47 -3.19
C ARG A 101 5.67 -13.46 -4.01
N LEU A 102 5.13 -14.64 -4.30
CA LEU A 102 5.81 -15.67 -5.10
C LEU A 102 6.15 -15.15 -6.49
N LEU A 103 5.26 -14.43 -7.17
CA LEU A 103 5.56 -13.86 -8.49
C LEU A 103 6.72 -12.86 -8.44
N ARG A 104 6.70 -11.94 -7.46
CA ARG A 104 7.76 -10.94 -7.29
C ARG A 104 9.10 -11.58 -6.94
N GLU A 105 9.10 -12.52 -6.00
CA GLU A 105 10.31 -13.19 -5.53
C GLU A 105 10.83 -14.21 -6.58
N ALA A 106 9.95 -14.90 -7.32
CA ALA A 106 10.33 -15.76 -8.45
C ALA A 106 10.98 -14.96 -9.58
N LEU A 107 10.48 -13.75 -9.87
CA LEU A 107 11.12 -12.84 -10.83
C LEU A 107 12.54 -12.44 -10.35
N TRP A 108 12.72 -12.15 -9.06
CA TRP A 108 14.04 -11.88 -8.49
C TRP A 108 14.98 -13.08 -8.55
N LEU A 109 14.48 -14.28 -8.23
CA LEU A 109 15.25 -15.52 -8.34
C LEU A 109 15.64 -15.83 -9.79
N LEU A 110 14.74 -15.57 -10.74
CA LEU A 110 15.04 -15.71 -12.16
C LEU A 110 16.13 -14.73 -12.57
N LEU A 111 15.96 -13.44 -12.26
CA LEU A 111 16.87 -12.38 -12.68
C LEU A 111 18.26 -12.51 -12.05
N VAL A 112 18.34 -12.85 -10.75
CA VAL A 112 19.58 -12.78 -9.99
C VAL A 112 20.16 -14.16 -9.63
N GLY A 113 19.32 -15.19 -9.56
CA GLY A 113 19.78 -16.56 -9.36
C GLY A 113 20.12 -17.24 -10.69
N VAL A 114 19.16 -17.26 -11.62
CA VAL A 114 19.28 -18.06 -12.85
C VAL A 114 20.09 -17.36 -13.94
N THR A 115 19.86 -16.07 -14.19
CA THR A 115 20.56 -15.34 -15.28
C THR A 115 22.09 -15.39 -15.16
N PRO A 116 22.72 -15.17 -13.98
CA PRO A 116 24.18 -15.23 -13.87
C PRO A 116 24.73 -16.63 -14.12
N LEU A 117 24.00 -17.67 -13.72
CA LEU A 117 24.39 -19.06 -13.97
C LEU A 117 24.32 -19.40 -15.47
N LEU A 118 23.29 -18.91 -16.17
CA LEU A 118 23.19 -19.06 -17.63
C LEU A 118 24.31 -18.31 -18.36
N LEU A 119 24.62 -17.07 -17.93
CA LEU A 119 25.74 -16.30 -18.48
C LEU A 119 27.08 -17.00 -18.22
N ALA A 120 27.28 -17.51 -17.00
CA ALA A 120 28.46 -18.27 -16.63
C ALA A 120 28.64 -19.52 -17.50
N ALA A 121 27.57 -20.30 -17.69
CA ALA A 121 27.58 -21.47 -18.56
C ALA A 121 27.90 -21.11 -20.02
N LEU A 122 27.35 -20.00 -20.51
CA LEU A 122 27.63 -19.49 -21.85
C LEU A 122 29.11 -19.08 -22.02
N VAL A 123 29.67 -18.34 -21.06
CA VAL A 123 31.09 -17.93 -21.07
C VAL A 123 32.01 -19.15 -20.98
N ALA A 124 31.69 -20.10 -20.09
CA ALA A 124 32.45 -21.33 -19.94
C ALA A 124 32.48 -22.19 -21.22
N SER A 125 31.42 -22.12 -22.03
CA SER A 125 31.34 -22.83 -23.31
C SER A 125 32.17 -22.19 -24.44
N ALA A 126 32.54 -20.91 -24.31
CA ALA A 126 33.24 -20.16 -25.34
C ALA A 126 34.77 -20.29 -25.25
N ASP A 127 35.35 -20.34 -24.04
CA ASP A 127 36.78 -20.60 -23.85
C ASP A 127 37.11 -21.01 -22.40
N PRO A 128 37.67 -22.22 -22.15
CA PRO A 128 37.83 -22.76 -20.80
C PRO A 128 38.98 -22.15 -19.98
N ILE A 129 39.89 -21.37 -20.59
CA ILE A 129 41.13 -20.86 -19.97
C ILE A 129 41.11 -19.33 -19.79
N SER A 130 39.94 -18.73 -19.60
CA SER A 130 39.85 -17.28 -19.39
C SER A 130 40.03 -16.89 -17.92
N GLU A 131 40.69 -15.75 -17.67
CA GLU A 131 40.81 -15.12 -16.35
C GLU A 131 39.44 -14.75 -15.70
N VAL A 132 38.31 -15.13 -16.31
CA VAL A 132 36.95 -14.72 -15.92
C VAL A 132 36.32 -15.68 -14.88
N TRP A 133 36.93 -16.84 -14.60
CA TRP A 133 36.38 -17.85 -13.69
C TRP A 133 36.18 -17.38 -12.24
N TRP A 134 37.07 -16.52 -11.73
CA TRP A 134 36.90 -15.96 -10.39
C TRP A 134 35.68 -15.03 -10.33
N LEU A 135 35.42 -14.27 -11.39
CA LEU A 135 34.25 -13.39 -11.50
C LEU A 135 32.96 -14.21 -11.58
N VAL A 136 32.96 -15.28 -12.37
CA VAL A 136 31.85 -16.23 -12.44
C VAL A 136 31.55 -16.83 -11.07
N SER A 137 32.58 -17.28 -10.35
CA SER A 137 32.44 -17.86 -9.00
C SER A 137 31.89 -16.83 -7.99
N LEU A 138 32.35 -15.58 -8.07
CA LEU A 138 31.86 -14.47 -7.26
C LEU A 138 30.37 -14.21 -7.53
N LEU A 139 29.98 -14.11 -8.81
CA LEU A 139 28.59 -13.89 -9.22
C LEU A 139 27.68 -15.05 -8.79
N ALA A 140 28.14 -16.29 -8.93
CA ALA A 140 27.42 -17.47 -8.45
C ALA A 140 27.24 -17.44 -6.93
N GLY A 141 28.28 -17.06 -6.17
CA GLY A 141 28.21 -16.89 -4.72
C GLY A 141 27.20 -15.82 -4.29
N VAL A 142 27.21 -14.64 -4.94
CA VAL A 142 26.24 -13.57 -4.69
C VAL A 142 24.82 -14.01 -5.05
N GLY A 143 24.64 -14.68 -6.18
CA GLY A 143 23.36 -15.23 -6.63
C GLY A 143 22.79 -16.25 -5.64
N LEU A 144 23.62 -17.16 -5.12
CA LEU A 144 23.22 -18.14 -4.11
C LEU A 144 22.83 -17.44 -2.79
N TRP A 145 23.63 -16.48 -2.32
CA TRP A 145 23.33 -15.73 -1.09
C TRP A 145 22.00 -14.97 -1.19
N LEU A 146 21.75 -14.30 -2.32
CA LEU A 146 20.47 -13.62 -2.59
C LEU A 146 19.31 -14.61 -2.67
N SER A 147 19.52 -15.78 -3.29
CA SER A 147 18.50 -16.83 -3.39
C SER A 147 18.08 -17.35 -2.01
N VAL A 148 19.03 -17.58 -1.10
CA VAL A 148 18.75 -17.96 0.29
C VAL A 148 17.96 -16.86 1.02
N ARG A 149 18.32 -15.59 0.82
CA ARG A 149 17.61 -14.46 1.43
C ARG A 149 16.16 -14.36 0.94
N VAL A 150 15.93 -14.54 -0.36
CA VAL A 150 14.59 -14.58 -0.96
C VAL A 150 13.80 -15.77 -0.43
N ALA A 151 14.40 -16.97 -0.39
CA ALA A 151 13.76 -18.16 0.14
C ALA A 151 13.31 -17.97 1.60
N ARG A 152 14.13 -17.35 2.46
CA ARG A 152 13.75 -17.03 3.85
C ARG A 152 12.51 -16.13 3.92
N ARG A 153 12.44 -15.08 3.09
CA ARG A 153 11.27 -14.19 3.03
C ARG A 153 10.00 -14.91 2.57
N VAL A 154 10.12 -15.79 1.58
CA VAL A 154 9.01 -16.63 1.11
C VAL A 154 8.54 -17.58 2.21
N MET A 155 9.48 -18.19 2.94
CA MET A 155 9.16 -19.08 4.05
C MET A 155 8.40 -18.39 5.18
N ASP A 156 8.67 -17.11 5.46
CA ASP A 156 7.89 -16.36 6.46
C ASP A 156 6.45 -16.13 6.01
N VAL A 157 6.23 -15.87 4.72
CA VAL A 157 4.87 -15.77 4.14
C VAL A 157 4.15 -17.12 4.21
N ILE A 158 4.84 -18.21 3.86
CA ILE A 158 4.27 -19.56 3.95
C ILE A 158 3.91 -19.91 5.40
N ARG A 159 4.73 -19.52 6.38
CA ARG A 159 4.45 -19.73 7.80
C ARG A 159 3.25 -18.92 8.27
N ASP A 160 3.15 -17.65 7.88
CA ASP A 160 1.98 -16.81 8.18
C ASP A 160 0.70 -17.43 7.59
N VAL A 161 0.75 -17.89 6.33
CA VAL A 161 -0.40 -18.50 5.65
C VAL A 161 -0.76 -19.86 6.24
N ARG A 162 0.22 -20.73 6.52
CA ARG A 162 -0.01 -22.06 7.10
C ARG A 162 -0.49 -21.98 8.54
N GLY A 163 0.00 -21.01 9.30
CA GLY A 163 -0.51 -20.72 10.64
C GLY A 163 -1.92 -20.13 10.60
N GLY A 164 -2.27 -19.43 9.51
CA GLY A 164 -3.57 -18.79 9.34
C GLY A 164 -3.85 -17.71 10.38
N ALA A 165 -2.87 -17.35 11.20
CA ALA A 165 -3.02 -16.43 12.31
C ALA A 165 -2.87 -14.98 11.82
N VAL A 166 -3.74 -14.12 12.31
CA VAL A 166 -3.73 -12.68 12.03
C VAL A 166 -3.54 -11.94 13.35
N ALA A 167 -2.53 -11.08 13.39
CA ALA A 167 -2.31 -10.17 14.50
C ALA A 167 -3.16 -8.91 14.33
N ARG A 168 -3.52 -8.27 15.46
CA ARG A 168 -4.29 -7.02 15.48
C ARG A 168 -3.51 -5.92 16.16
N HIS A 169 -3.65 -4.69 15.68
CA HIS A 169 -3.13 -3.48 16.32
C HIS A 169 -4.08 -2.32 16.09
N SER A 170 -4.38 -1.56 17.15
CA SER A 170 -5.29 -0.43 17.09
C SER A 170 -4.55 0.86 17.38
N GLY A 171 -4.97 1.95 16.73
CA GLY A 171 -4.44 3.28 16.98
C GLY A 171 -4.92 4.30 15.96
N ARG A 172 -4.52 5.55 16.14
CA ARG A 172 -4.86 6.63 15.20
C ARG A 172 -3.96 6.58 13.96
N ALA A 173 -4.56 6.71 12.79
CA ALA A 173 -3.81 6.76 11.54
C ALA A 173 -3.08 8.10 11.39
N GLN A 174 -1.78 8.03 11.15
CA GLN A 174 -0.96 9.17 10.79
C GLN A 174 -0.36 8.91 9.41
N LYS A 175 -0.55 9.88 8.51
CA LYS A 175 -0.01 9.86 7.17
C LYS A 175 1.22 10.75 7.13
N ARG A 176 2.40 10.16 6.88
CA ARG A 176 3.65 10.92 6.76
C ARG A 176 4.19 10.79 5.34
N ILE A 177 4.39 11.93 4.69
CA ILE A 177 5.08 12.00 3.40
C ILE A 177 6.51 12.44 3.71
N GLU A 178 7.45 11.51 3.57
CA GLU A 178 8.87 11.79 3.70
C GLU A 178 9.45 12.03 2.30
N THR A 179 9.77 13.28 2.01
CA THR A 179 10.43 13.66 0.76
C THR A 179 11.93 13.56 0.96
N ARG A 180 12.57 12.56 0.32
CA ARG A 180 14.02 12.41 0.36
C ARG A 180 14.61 12.88 -0.97
N THR A 181 15.30 14.02 -0.93
CA THR A 181 16.05 14.52 -2.08
C THR A 181 17.46 13.97 -2.05
N THR A 182 17.82 13.18 -3.05
CA THR A 182 19.18 12.68 -3.27
C THR A 182 19.78 13.35 -4.49
N VAL A 183 20.95 13.96 -4.37
CA VAL A 183 21.67 14.53 -5.52
C VAL A 183 22.56 13.45 -6.11
N VAL A 184 22.32 13.10 -7.37
CA VAL A 184 23.12 12.14 -8.15
C VAL A 184 23.64 12.89 -9.37
N GLU A 185 24.96 12.94 -9.55
CA GLU A 185 25.61 13.64 -10.69
C GLU A 185 25.20 15.13 -10.83
N GLY A 186 25.00 15.83 -9.71
CA GLY A 186 24.57 17.23 -9.70
C GLY A 186 23.09 17.46 -10.03
N LYS A 187 22.31 16.40 -10.29
CA LYS A 187 20.86 16.47 -10.47
C LYS A 187 20.13 16.06 -9.20
N ALA A 188 19.18 16.88 -8.77
CA ALA A 188 18.34 16.60 -7.62
C ALA A 188 17.26 15.56 -8.00
N HIS A 189 17.32 14.38 -7.40
CA HIS A 189 16.29 13.35 -7.49
C HIS A 189 15.47 13.34 -6.22
N THR A 190 14.19 13.71 -6.32
CA THR A 190 13.26 13.72 -5.20
C THR A 190 12.49 12.41 -5.16
N THR A 191 12.77 11.57 -4.16
CA THR A 191 12.00 10.36 -3.89
C THR A 191 10.98 10.64 -2.81
N VAL A 192 9.69 10.54 -3.15
CA VAL A 192 8.61 10.69 -2.18
C VAL A 192 8.30 9.31 -1.59
N GLN A 193 8.57 9.14 -0.30
CA GLN A 193 8.22 7.93 0.44
C GLN A 193 7.00 8.22 1.32
N SER A 194 5.91 7.51 1.10
CA SER A 194 4.75 7.54 2.00
C SER A 194 4.95 6.50 3.09
N ARG A 195 4.75 6.91 4.34
CA ARG A 195 4.73 6.03 5.51
C ARG A 195 3.36 6.16 6.18
N LEU A 196 2.70 5.03 6.35
CA LEU A 196 1.48 4.93 7.12
C LEU A 196 1.83 4.44 8.52
N MET A 197 1.47 5.22 9.53
CA MET A 197 1.57 4.84 10.93
C MET A 197 0.17 4.68 11.49
N ILE A 198 -0.05 3.64 12.30
CA ILE A 198 -1.28 3.45 13.05
C ILE A 198 -0.85 3.20 14.49
N GLY A 199 -1.15 4.15 15.37
CA GLY A 199 -0.48 4.24 16.67
C GLY A 199 1.03 4.50 16.48
N GLU A 200 1.87 3.72 17.16
CA GLU A 200 3.32 3.83 17.07
C GLU A 200 3.95 2.94 15.99
N ARG A 201 3.13 2.11 15.32
CA ARG A 201 3.63 1.11 14.37
C ARG A 201 3.49 1.58 12.93
N ALA A 202 4.57 1.43 12.17
CA ALA A 202 4.57 1.69 10.73
C ALA A 202 4.23 0.43 9.94
N PHE A 203 3.43 0.57 8.90
CA PHE A 203 3.00 -0.55 8.06
C PHE A 203 3.33 -0.33 6.58
N GLU A 204 3.75 -1.41 5.89
CA GLU A 204 3.80 -1.45 4.43
C GLU A 204 2.36 -1.41 3.91
N HIS A 205 2.07 -0.53 2.96
CA HIS A 205 0.71 -0.27 2.49
C HIS A 205 0.69 -0.06 0.98
N SER A 206 -0.48 -0.31 0.38
CA SER A 206 -0.73 0.10 -1.00
C SER A 206 -1.08 1.58 -1.06
N ARG A 207 -0.84 2.23 -2.21
CA ARG A 207 -1.29 3.61 -2.46
C ARG A 207 -2.80 3.75 -2.24
N ALA A 208 -3.58 2.77 -2.68
CA ALA A 208 -5.03 2.74 -2.48
C ALA A 208 -5.38 2.75 -0.98
N LEU A 209 -4.73 1.92 -0.16
CA LEU A 209 -4.99 1.92 1.28
C LEU A 209 -4.57 3.24 1.93
N TYR A 210 -3.40 3.78 1.55
CA TYR A 210 -2.94 5.08 2.05
C TYR A 210 -3.98 6.16 1.77
N ASN A 211 -4.55 6.20 0.57
CA ASN A 211 -5.54 7.20 0.18
C ASN A 211 -6.90 6.96 0.85
N ALA A 212 -7.30 5.71 1.05
CA ALA A 212 -8.57 5.37 1.68
C ALA A 212 -8.65 5.80 3.15
N LEU A 213 -7.53 5.72 3.89
CA LEU A 213 -7.50 6.05 5.31
C LEU A 213 -7.76 7.54 5.57
N LEU A 214 -8.50 7.86 6.62
CA LEU A 214 -8.71 9.24 7.08
C LEU A 214 -7.63 9.59 8.12
N PRO A 215 -6.86 10.67 7.95
CA PRO A 215 -5.87 11.10 8.94
C PRO A 215 -6.51 11.37 10.30
N GLY A 216 -5.88 10.94 11.39
CA GLY A 216 -6.33 11.16 12.77
C GLY A 216 -7.44 10.22 13.25
N ALA A 217 -8.18 9.56 12.34
CA ALA A 217 -9.18 8.59 12.72
C ALA A 217 -8.53 7.33 13.35
N ALA A 218 -9.24 6.71 14.29
CA ALA A 218 -8.82 5.48 14.94
C ALA A 218 -9.15 4.27 14.05
N TYR A 219 -8.20 3.35 13.91
CA TYR A 219 -8.32 2.13 13.12
C TYR A 219 -7.82 0.93 13.89
N THR A 220 -8.44 -0.22 13.63
CA THR A 220 -7.89 -1.54 13.95
C THR A 220 -7.36 -2.16 12.66
N VAL A 221 -6.07 -2.52 12.68
CA VAL A 221 -5.35 -3.13 11.57
C VAL A 221 -5.14 -4.59 11.87
N TYR A 222 -5.39 -5.40 10.86
CA TYR A 222 -5.16 -6.84 10.84
C TYR A 222 -3.98 -7.14 9.91
N PHE A 223 -2.96 -7.85 10.40
CA PHE A 223 -1.73 -8.08 9.65
C PHE A 223 -1.11 -9.46 9.92
N GLY A 224 -0.28 -9.91 8.99
CA GLY A 224 0.50 -11.15 9.15
C GLY A 224 1.59 -10.98 10.23
N PRO A 225 1.71 -11.88 11.23
CA PRO A 225 2.57 -11.67 12.38
C PRO A 225 4.07 -11.61 12.06
N ARG A 226 4.52 -12.29 11.00
CA ARG A 226 5.95 -12.25 10.58
C ARG A 226 6.19 -11.27 9.45
N THR A 227 5.25 -11.18 8.52
CA THR A 227 5.40 -10.35 7.32
C THR A 227 5.01 -8.89 7.52
N GLU A 228 4.24 -8.59 8.57
CA GLU A 228 3.66 -7.26 8.86
C GLU A 228 2.79 -6.69 7.73
N VAL A 229 2.40 -7.53 6.77
CA VAL A 229 1.55 -7.13 5.65
C VAL A 229 0.12 -6.98 6.15
N ILE A 230 -0.48 -5.82 5.89
CA ILE A 230 -1.88 -5.55 6.19
C ILE A 230 -2.78 -6.44 5.34
N VAL A 231 -3.68 -7.17 6.01
CA VAL A 231 -4.70 -8.02 5.37
C VAL A 231 -6.11 -7.48 5.56
N GLY A 232 -6.33 -6.63 6.57
CA GLY A 232 -7.62 -6.00 6.88
C GLY A 232 -7.43 -4.70 7.64
N VAL A 233 -8.35 -3.75 7.47
CA VAL A 233 -8.42 -2.53 8.28
C VAL A 233 -9.89 -2.18 8.50
N GLU A 234 -10.22 -1.77 9.72
CA GLU A 234 -11.54 -1.26 10.09
C GLU A 234 -11.41 0.02 10.92
N LEU A 235 -12.41 0.90 10.83
CA LEU A 235 -12.56 2.02 11.74
C LEU A 235 -12.78 1.48 13.16
N ALA A 236 -11.99 1.96 14.11
CA ALA A 236 -12.23 1.68 15.53
C ALA A 236 -13.33 2.60 16.04
N ASP A 237 -14.17 2.08 16.94
CA ASP A 237 -15.13 2.94 17.65
C ASP A 237 -14.36 3.88 18.57
N ALA A 238 -14.58 5.18 18.42
CA ALA A 238 -13.87 6.22 19.16
C ALA A 238 -13.92 6.05 20.70
N ALA A 239 -14.89 5.30 21.21
CA ALA A 239 -15.07 5.03 22.63
C ALA A 239 -14.10 3.98 23.23
N ALA A 240 -13.40 3.19 22.39
CA ALA A 240 -12.55 2.11 22.89
C ALA A 240 -11.15 2.58 23.36
N ASP A 241 -10.67 3.72 22.86
CA ASP A 241 -9.29 4.19 23.12
C ASP A 241 -9.15 5.01 24.41
N ASP A 242 -10.22 5.61 24.94
CA ASP A 242 -10.16 6.40 26.19
C ASP A 242 -10.07 5.53 27.46
N ALA A 243 -10.20 4.20 27.34
CA ALA A 243 -10.22 3.28 28.48
C ALA A 243 -8.84 2.67 28.84
N VAL A 244 -7.78 3.00 28.09
CA VAL A 244 -6.44 2.37 28.23
C VAL A 244 -5.33 3.40 28.49
N ALA A 245 -5.67 4.68 28.66
CA ALA A 245 -4.74 5.73 29.10
C ALA A 245 -4.83 5.94 30.62
#